data_AF-A0A959WJA5-F1
#
_entry.id   AF-A0A959WJA5-F1
#
_cell.length_a   1.000
_cell.length_b   1.000
_cell.length_c   1.000
_cell.angle_alpha   90.00
_cell.angle_beta   90.00
_cell.angle_gamma   90.00
#
_symmetry.space_group_name_H-M   'P 1'
#
loop_
_entity.id
_entity.type
_entity.pdbx_description
1 polymer ?
#
loop_
_entity_poly.entity_id
_entity_poly.type
_entity_poly.pdbx_seq_one_letter_code
_entity_poly.pdbx_strand_id
1 'polypeptide(L)'
;MDDELDWGEAVDYILTERPKLDESDVWTVLKELGRPPARDAEGLARQLLESTQPGLRWRTARLIIREWRAYASLAREDDWED
;
A
#
# COMPACT_ATOMS: atom_id res chain seq x y z
N MET A 1 10.79 9.35 -16.35
CA MET A 1 9.74 8.34 -16.50
C MET A 1 9.09 8.28 -15.12
N ASP A 2 7.75 8.30 -15.03
CA ASP A 2 7.08 8.03 -13.74
C ASP A 2 7.18 6.50 -13.64
N ASP A 3 8.22 5.97 -13.01
CA ASP A 3 8.35 4.53 -12.80
C ASP A 3 7.18 4.10 -11.93
N GLU A 4 6.20 3.50 -12.62
CA GLU A 4 4.99 2.99 -12.02
C GLU A 4 5.41 1.87 -11.07
N LEU A 5 5.17 2.07 -9.77
CA LEU A 5 5.48 1.07 -8.74
C LEU A 5 4.98 -0.31 -9.20
N ASP A 6 5.85 -1.33 -9.16
CA ASP A 6 5.43 -2.69 -9.50
C ASP A 6 4.50 -3.21 -8.40
N TRP A 7 3.23 -3.46 -8.77
CA TRP A 7 2.23 -3.91 -7.80
C TRP A 7 2.51 -5.33 -7.30
N GLY A 8 3.10 -6.19 -8.14
CA GLY A 8 3.48 -7.54 -7.76
C GLY A 8 4.60 -7.51 -6.72
N GLU A 9 5.64 -6.70 -6.96
CA GLU A 9 6.73 -6.53 -6.01
C GLU A 9 6.26 -5.86 -4.71
N ALA A 10 5.39 -4.83 -4.80
CA ALA A 10 4.81 -4.20 -3.61
C ALA A 10 4.03 -5.21 -2.75
N VAL A 11 3.26 -6.11 -3.37
CA VAL A 11 2.53 -7.16 -2.65
C VAL A 11 3.50 -8.14 -1.98
N ASP A 12 4.51 -8.61 -2.69
CA ASP A 12 5.52 -9.52 -2.17
C ASP A 12 6.29 -8.90 -0.99
N TYR A 13 6.72 -7.64 -1.13
CA TYR A 13 7.36 -6.87 -0.05
C TYR A 13 6.46 -6.79 1.19
N ILE A 14 5.18 -6.40 1.01
CA ILE A 14 4.25 -6.22 2.13
C ILE A 14 4.00 -7.55 2.84
N LEU A 15 3.84 -8.65 2.11
CA LEU A 15 3.65 -9.98 2.68
C LEU A 15 4.92 -10.52 3.35
N THR A 16 6.10 -10.17 2.84
CA THR A 16 7.38 -10.49 3.48
C THR A 16 7.52 -9.77 4.83
N GLU A 17 7.22 -8.46 4.90
CA GLU A 17 7.27 -7.68 6.15
C GLU A 17 6.14 -8.02 7.12
N ARG A 18 5.00 -8.48 6.59
CA ARG A 18 3.77 -8.76 7.35
C ARG A 18 3.12 -10.07 6.88
N PRO A 19 3.71 -11.24 7.18
CA PRO A 19 3.24 -12.55 6.68
C PRO A 19 1.89 -13.01 7.24
N LYS A 20 1.30 -12.25 8.18
CA LYS A 20 -0.02 -12.51 8.76
C LYS A 20 -1.14 -11.74 8.05
N LEU A 21 -0.82 -10.88 7.10
CA LEU A 21 -1.82 -10.21 6.29
C LEU A 21 -2.38 -11.19 5.26
N ASP A 22 -3.66 -11.02 4.94
CA ASP A 22 -4.27 -11.72 3.83
C ASP A 22 -3.82 -11.08 2.52
N GLU A 23 -3.35 -11.88 1.57
CA GLU A 23 -2.91 -11.39 0.26
C GLU A 23 -4.04 -10.65 -0.49
N SER A 24 -5.29 -11.13 -0.38
CA SER A 24 -6.44 -10.48 -1.01
C SER A 24 -6.70 -9.10 -0.44
N ASP A 25 -6.52 -8.92 0.88
CA ASP A 25 -6.61 -7.62 1.54
C ASP A 25 -5.52 -6.66 1.03
N VAL A 26 -4.28 -7.16 0.85
CA VAL A 26 -3.16 -6.36 0.31
C VAL A 26 -3.48 -5.89 -1.11
N TRP A 27 -3.83 -6.81 -1.99
CA TRP A 27 -4.22 -6.48 -3.37
C TRP A 27 -5.37 -5.49 -3.42
N THR A 28 -6.37 -5.68 -2.55
CA THR A 28 -7.54 -4.81 -2.48
C THR A 28 -7.12 -3.38 -2.13
N VAL A 29 -6.32 -3.20 -1.07
CA VAL A 29 -5.87 -1.85 -0.67
C VAL A 29 -5.06 -1.17 -1.77
N LEU A 30 -4.12 -1.89 -2.40
CA LEU A 30 -3.28 -1.34 -3.47
C LEU A 30 -4.13 -0.91 -4.67
N LYS A 31 -5.08 -1.76 -5.11
CA LYS A 31 -5.99 -1.46 -6.23
C LYS A 31 -6.90 -0.27 -5.96
N GLU A 32 -7.49 -0.21 -4.77
CA GLU A 32 -8.46 0.84 -4.41
C GLU A 32 -7.80 2.22 -4.28
N LEU A 33 -6.56 2.26 -3.77
CA LEU A 33 -5.85 3.52 -3.55
C LEU A 33 -4.96 3.93 -4.73
N GLY A 34 -4.50 2.96 -5.54
CA GLY A 34 -3.63 3.15 -6.71
C GLY A 34 -2.19 3.59 -6.39
N ARG A 35 -2.01 4.50 -5.42
CA ARG A 35 -0.71 4.96 -4.93
C ARG A 35 -0.73 5.03 -3.39
N PRO A 36 0.43 4.89 -2.72
CA PRO A 36 0.47 5.00 -1.27
C PRO A 36 0.08 6.42 -0.85
N PRO A 37 -1.00 6.60 -0.05
CA PRO A 37 -1.48 7.92 0.31
C PRO A 37 -0.47 8.63 1.20
N ALA A 38 -0.33 9.95 1.09
CA ALA A 38 0.46 10.75 2.04
C ALA A 38 -0.12 10.67 3.48
N ARG A 39 0.69 11.01 4.49
CA ARG A 39 0.28 10.87 5.92
C ARG A 39 -0.95 11.69 6.27
N ASP A 40 -1.05 12.89 5.72
CA ASP A 40 -2.19 13.81 5.84
C ASP A 40 -3.43 13.32 5.07
N ALA A 41 -3.25 12.53 4.01
CA ALA A 41 -4.33 11.91 3.24
C ALA A 41 -4.88 10.60 3.84
N GLU A 42 -4.36 10.12 4.99
CA GLU A 42 -4.78 8.85 5.58
C GLU A 42 -6.27 8.83 5.99
N GLY A 43 -6.83 9.99 6.36
CA GLY A 43 -8.26 10.12 6.65
C GLY A 43 -9.15 9.92 5.40
N LEU A 44 -8.71 10.38 4.23
CA LEU A 44 -9.42 10.17 2.97
C LEU A 44 -9.30 8.72 2.50
N ALA A 45 -8.10 8.14 2.61
CA ALA A 45 -7.87 6.73 2.31
C ALA A 45 -8.77 5.81 3.16
N ARG A 46 -8.95 6.14 4.44
CA ARG A 46 -9.89 5.45 5.32
C ARG A 46 -11.33 5.53 4.80
N GLN A 47 -11.82 6.73 4.51
CA GLN A 47 -13.20 6.92 4.05
C GLN A 47 -13.46 6.17 2.74
N LEU A 48 -12.50 6.18 1.81
CA LEU A 48 -12.61 5.44 0.56
C LEU A 48 -12.72 3.93 0.83
N LEU A 49 -11.78 3.36 1.58
CA LEU A 49 -11.77 1.92 1.87
C LEU A 49 -12.97 1.47 2.71
N GLU A 50 -13.45 2.28 3.64
CA GLU A 50 -14.70 1.98 4.37
C GLU A 50 -15.92 1.97 3.45
N SER A 51 -15.91 2.77 2.37
CA SER A 51 -17.00 2.83 1.39
C SER A 51 -16.93 1.72 0.34
N THR A 52 -15.73 1.35 -0.13
CA THR A 52 -15.56 0.37 -1.21
C THR A 52 -15.36 -1.04 -0.68
N GLN A 53 -14.81 -1.19 0.53
CA GLN A 53 -14.43 -2.47 1.14
C GLN A 53 -14.88 -2.54 2.60
N PRO A 54 -16.19 -2.55 2.89
CA PRO A 54 -16.71 -2.50 4.26
C PRO A 54 -16.33 -3.71 5.13
N GLY A 55 -15.88 -4.82 4.53
CA GLY A 55 -15.35 -5.99 5.24
C GLY A 55 -13.90 -5.83 5.71
N LEU A 56 -13.15 -4.88 5.13
CA LEU A 56 -11.75 -4.67 5.44
C LEU A 56 -11.61 -3.87 6.73
N ARG A 57 -10.94 -4.45 7.73
CA ARG A 57 -10.70 -3.76 8.99
C ARG A 57 -9.70 -2.63 8.79
N TRP A 58 -10.03 -1.42 9.24
CA TRP A 58 -9.12 -0.26 9.14
C TRP A 58 -7.72 -0.51 9.72
N ARG A 59 -7.62 -1.31 10.79
CA ARG A 59 -6.32 -1.67 11.37
C ARG A 59 -5.44 -2.46 10.39
N THR A 60 -6.04 -3.34 9.59
CA THR A 60 -5.37 -4.10 8.52
C THR A 60 -4.96 -3.16 7.39
N ALA A 61 -5.91 -2.37 6.88
CA ALA A 61 -5.64 -1.38 5.82
C ALA A 61 -4.50 -0.41 6.19
N ARG A 62 -4.49 0.09 7.42
CA ARG A 62 -3.44 1.00 7.90
C ARG A 62 -2.06 0.34 7.97
N LEU A 63 -1.99 -0.95 8.29
CA LEU A 63 -0.71 -1.68 8.23
C LEU A 63 -0.23 -1.81 6.79
N ILE A 64 -1.12 -2.19 5.86
CA ILE A 64 -0.81 -2.29 4.43
C ILE A 64 -0.32 -0.94 3.89
N ILE A 65 -1.05 0.15 4.16
CA ILE A 65 -0.66 1.52 3.75
C ILE A 65 0.72 1.90 4.30
N ARG A 66 1.06 1.49 5.53
CA ARG A 66 2.36 1.79 6.13
C ARG A 66 3.49 1.08 5.38
N GLU A 67 3.35 -0.22 5.14
CA GLU A 67 4.40 -0.99 4.43
C GLU A 67 4.49 -0.58 2.95
N TRP A 68 3.37 -0.25 2.32
CA TRP A 68 3.37 0.26 0.96
C TRP A 68 4.10 1.60 0.81
N ARG A 69 3.96 2.50 1.79
CA ARG A 69 4.78 3.73 1.85
C ARG A 69 6.26 3.43 2.01
N ALA A 70 6.62 2.39 2.77
CA ALA A 70 8.01 1.99 2.96
C ALA A 70 8.60 1.46 1.65
N TYR A 71 7.89 0.55 0.96
CA TYR A 71 8.26 0.08 -0.37
C TYR A 71 8.43 1.24 -1.35
N ALA A 72 7.46 2.15 -1.43
CA ALA A 72 7.53 3.29 -2.35
C ALA A 72 8.64 4.30 -2.01
N SER A 73 9.11 4.35 -0.76
CA SER A 73 10.32 5.09 -0.40
C SER A 73 11.55 4.38 -0.96
N LEU A 74 11.69 3.08 -0.71
CA LEU A 74 12.82 2.28 -1.16
C LEU A 74 12.94 2.24 -2.68
N ALA A 75 11.83 1.99 -3.39
CA ALA A 75 11.80 1.98 -4.86
C ALA A 75 12.15 3.35 -5.46
N ARG A 76 11.96 4.45 -4.72
CA ARG A 76 12.36 5.79 -5.13
C ARG A 76 13.81 6.11 -4.76
N GLU A 77 14.35 5.47 -3.73
CA GLU A 77 15.76 5.56 -3.33
C GLU A 77 16.66 4.75 -4.28
N ASP A 78 16.18 3.63 -4.80
CA ASP A 78 16.85 2.80 -5.82
C ASP A 78 17.01 3.52 -7.17
N ASP A 79 16.18 4.54 -7.43
CA ASP A 79 16.26 5.42 -8.61
C ASP A 79 17.44 6.43 -8.55
N TRP A 80 18.20 6.47 -7.43
CA TRP A 80 19.42 7.29 -7.28
C TRP A 80 20.70 6.45 -7.41
N GLU A 81 20.95 5.89 -8.60
CA GLU A 81 22.30 5.56 -9.08
C GLU A 81 22.55 6.29 -10.43
N ASP A 82 23.06 7.53 -10.33
CA ASP A 82 23.77 8.23 -11.44
C ASP A 82 25.29 8.02 -11.28
#